data_AF-J9C4A8-F1
#
_entry.id   AF-J9C4A8-F1
#
_cell.length_a   1.000
_cell.length_b   1.000
_cell.length_c   1.000
_cell.angle_alpha   90.00
_cell.angle_beta   90.00
_cell.angle_gamma   90.00
#
_symmetry.space_group_name_H-M   'P 1'
#
loop_
_entity.id
_entity.type
_entity.pdbx_description
1 polymer ?
#
loop_
_entity_poly.entity_id
_entity_poly.type
_entity_poly.pdbx_seq_one_letter_code
_entity_poly.pdbx_strand_id
1 'polypeptide(L)'
;MADETEVILPAKAAHHAGRALRLRTGEEVVLYVGTGRQWRGTIRFDHEGAFVTLHSAEDPKNETPIRMTLVQALVSPDKLDWIIEKAVETGVTEIVLTPAARCVTRLSGDRLEKRLQKLRDIAISATEQCGRNVVPEIRGVASFAEAIATTQGER
;
A
#
# COMPACT_ATOMS: atom_id res chain seq x y z
N MET A 1 5.42 -32.42 -11.26
CA MET A 1 5.96 -31.94 -9.97
C MET A 1 6.01 -30.44 -10.11
N ALA A 2 5.12 -29.71 -9.44
CA ALA A 2 5.14 -28.25 -9.49
C ALA A 2 6.39 -27.80 -8.74
N ASP A 3 7.18 -26.91 -9.37
CA ASP A 3 8.44 -26.44 -8.81
C ASP A 3 8.11 -25.49 -7.65
N GLU A 4 8.13 -26.02 -6.42
CA GLU A 4 7.92 -25.25 -5.19
C GLU A 4 9.00 -24.17 -5.10
N THR A 5 8.61 -22.93 -5.37
CA THR A 5 9.52 -21.79 -5.34
C THR A 5 9.55 -21.25 -3.92
N GLU A 6 10.73 -21.19 -3.30
CA GLU A 6 10.92 -20.54 -2.01
C GLU A 6 11.40 -19.09 -2.20
N VAL A 7 10.81 -18.16 -1.45
CA VAL A 7 11.19 -16.74 -1.45
C VAL A 7 11.55 -16.28 -0.05
N ILE A 8 12.55 -15.41 0.05
CA ILE A 8 12.92 -14.74 1.30
C ILE A 8 12.08 -13.47 1.50
N LEU A 9 11.53 -13.29 2.69
CA LEU A 9 10.81 -12.06 3.03
C LEU A 9 11.81 -10.92 3.32
N PRO A 10 11.55 -9.69 2.83
CA PRO A 10 12.30 -8.52 3.25
C PRO A 10 12.27 -8.35 4.77
N ALA A 11 13.32 -7.77 5.36
CA ALA A 11 13.48 -7.63 6.81
C ALA A 11 12.25 -7.03 7.53
N LYS A 12 11.60 -6.02 6.92
CA LYS A 12 10.37 -5.40 7.47
C LYS A 12 9.21 -6.39 7.52
N ALA A 13 9.00 -7.16 6.45
CA ALA A 13 7.95 -8.17 6.36
C ALA A 13 8.21 -9.35 7.31
N ALA A 14 9.46 -9.83 7.37
CA ALA A 14 9.87 -10.87 8.30
C ALA A 14 9.63 -10.46 9.77
N HIS A 15 9.99 -9.21 10.14
CA HIS A 15 9.72 -8.68 11.46
C HIS A 15 8.22 -8.57 11.75
N HIS A 16 7.42 -8.09 10.80
CA HIS A 16 5.97 -8.01 10.94
C HIS A 16 5.35 -9.40 11.15
N ALA A 17 5.70 -10.38 10.31
CA ALA A 17 5.24 -11.76 10.39
C ALA A 17 5.54 -12.40 11.77
N GLY A 18 6.78 -12.28 12.26
CA GLY A 18 7.19 -12.91 13.51
C GLY A 18 6.75 -12.16 14.78
N ARG A 19 6.68 -10.82 14.75
CA ARG A 19 6.42 -10.02 15.96
C ARG A 19 4.99 -9.53 16.09
N ALA A 20 4.44 -8.98 15.01
CA ALA A 20 3.10 -8.41 15.02
C ALA A 20 2.05 -9.50 14.84
N LEU A 21 2.19 -10.33 13.80
CA LEU A 21 1.28 -11.43 13.51
C LEU A 21 1.56 -12.68 14.36
N ARG A 22 2.80 -12.82 14.87
CA ARG A 22 3.25 -13.96 15.70
C ARG A 22 3.08 -15.32 15.02
N LEU A 23 3.25 -15.34 13.70
CA LEU A 23 3.18 -16.55 12.89
C LEU A 23 4.27 -17.55 13.30
N ARG A 24 3.97 -18.84 13.19
CA ARG A 24 4.90 -19.94 13.42
C ARG A 24 5.27 -20.61 12.11
N THR A 25 6.43 -21.28 12.09
CA THR A 25 6.81 -22.16 10.99
C THR A 25 5.72 -23.19 10.73
N GLY A 26 5.31 -23.34 9.48
CA GLY A 26 4.23 -24.23 9.06
C GLY A 26 2.88 -23.55 8.87
N GLU A 27 2.71 -22.29 9.25
CA GLU A 27 1.45 -21.56 9.03
C GLU A 27 1.30 -21.11 7.57
N GLU A 28 0.05 -21.09 7.09
CA GLU A 28 -0.28 -20.58 5.76
C GLU A 28 -0.27 -19.05 5.75
N VAL A 29 0.29 -18.49 4.69
CA VAL A 29 0.36 -17.06 4.44
C VAL A 29 -0.04 -16.73 3.02
N VAL A 30 -0.52 -15.51 2.83
CA VAL A 30 -0.76 -14.93 1.51
C VAL A 30 0.24 -13.81 1.30
N LEU A 31 1.06 -13.93 0.27
CA LEU A 31 1.95 -12.86 -0.19
C LEU A 31 1.31 -12.11 -1.33
N TYR A 32 1.44 -10.79 -1.35
CA TYR A 32 1.06 -9.98 -2.49
C TYR A 32 2.07 -8.85 -2.67
N VAL A 33 2.25 -8.39 -3.91
CA VAL A 33 3.25 -7.35 -4.27
C VAL A 33 2.60 -6.04 -4.73
N GLY A 34 1.31 -5.87 -4.45
CA GLY A 34 0.57 -4.65 -4.80
C GLY A 34 0.16 -4.53 -6.27
N THR A 35 0.29 -5.60 -7.06
CA THR A 35 -0.01 -5.62 -8.50
C THR A 35 -1.33 -6.30 -8.86
N GLY A 36 -2.12 -6.68 -7.86
CA GLY A 36 -3.39 -7.43 -8.04
C GLY A 36 -3.23 -8.95 -8.01
N ARG A 37 -2.00 -9.46 -8.02
CA ARG A 37 -1.70 -10.90 -7.87
C ARG A 37 -1.27 -11.23 -6.45
N GLN A 38 -1.69 -12.39 -5.97
CA GLN A 38 -1.29 -12.94 -4.68
C GLN A 38 -0.80 -14.39 -4.81
N TRP A 39 -0.02 -14.84 -3.85
CA TRP A 39 0.51 -16.20 -3.77
C TRP A 39 0.21 -16.78 -2.40
N ARG A 40 -0.29 -18.02 -2.37
CA ARG A 40 -0.42 -18.77 -1.12
C ARG A 40 0.83 -19.59 -0.90
N GLY A 41 1.27 -19.64 0.34
CA GLY A 41 2.44 -20.39 0.72
C GLY A 41 2.47 -20.74 2.19
N THR A 42 3.49 -21.49 2.58
CA THR A 42 3.76 -21.82 3.97
C THR A 42 5.00 -21.09 4.43
N ILE A 43 4.90 -20.39 5.57
CA ILE A 43 6.03 -19.66 6.14
C ILE A 43 6.93 -20.59 6.97
N ARG A 44 8.24 -20.38 6.89
CA ARG A 44 9.22 -20.91 7.85
C ARG A 44 10.11 -19.79 8.36
N PHE A 45 10.51 -19.92 9.62
CA PHE A 45 11.50 -19.05 10.25
C PHE A 45 12.74 -19.86 10.61
N ASP A 46 13.92 -19.28 10.37
CA ASP A 46 15.20 -19.79 10.84
C ASP A 46 16.12 -18.64 11.29
N HIS A 47 17.43 -18.92 11.39
CA HIS A 47 18.45 -17.96 11.78
C HIS A 47 18.81 -16.93 10.68
N GLU A 48 18.53 -17.23 9.42
CA GLU A 48 18.78 -16.36 8.27
C GLU A 48 17.58 -15.43 7.99
N GLY A 49 16.38 -15.83 8.36
CA GLY A 49 15.21 -14.97 8.29
C GLY A 49 13.86 -15.70 8.23
N ALA A 50 12.94 -15.12 7.46
CA ALA A 50 11.63 -15.71 7.18
C ALA A 50 11.52 -16.02 5.69
N PHE A 51 11.09 -17.23 5.38
CA PHE A 51 10.98 -17.76 4.03
C PHE A 51 9.57 -18.26 3.79
N VAL A 52 9.11 -18.21 2.56
CA VAL A 52 7.80 -18.73 2.17
C VAL A 52 7.94 -19.64 0.96
N THR A 53 7.50 -20.89 1.10
CA THR A 53 7.33 -21.83 -0.01
C THR A 53 6.00 -21.56 -0.69
N LEU A 54 6.03 -21.21 -1.97
CA LEU A 54 4.83 -20.84 -2.74
C LEU A 54 4.15 -22.08 -3.32
N HIS A 55 2.86 -22.23 -3.04
CA HIS A 55 2.04 -23.37 -3.46
C HIS A 55 1.14 -23.04 -4.66
N SER A 56 0.58 -21.83 -4.69
CA SER A 56 -0.33 -21.39 -5.75
C SER A 56 -0.26 -19.88 -5.95
N ALA A 57 -0.67 -19.44 -7.14
CA ALA A 57 -0.84 -18.04 -7.50
C ALA A 57 -2.30 -17.78 -7.89
N GLU A 58 -2.84 -16.66 -7.43
CA GLU A 58 -4.25 -16.27 -7.62
C GLU A 58 -4.33 -14.81 -8.08
N ASP A 59 -5.30 -14.52 -8.94
CA ASP A 59 -5.66 -13.17 -9.38
C ASP A 59 -7.07 -12.82 -8.83
N PRO A 60 -7.19 -12.50 -7.54
CA PRO A 60 -8.48 -12.22 -6.91
C PRO A 60 -9.14 -10.97 -7.49
N LYS A 61 -10.47 -11.01 -7.57
CA LYS A 61 -11.30 -9.90 -8.05
C LYS A 61 -11.81 -9.05 -6.87
N ASN A 62 -10.89 -8.60 -6.02
CA ASN A 62 -11.17 -7.80 -4.82
C ASN A 62 -10.99 -6.30 -5.03
N GLU A 63 -10.61 -5.87 -6.23
CA GLU A 63 -10.53 -4.45 -6.59
C GLU A 63 -11.87 -3.94 -7.16
N THR A 64 -12.15 -2.67 -6.93
CA THR A 64 -13.28 -1.99 -7.56
C THR A 64 -13.08 -1.90 -9.08
N PRO A 65 -14.12 -2.12 -9.90
CA PRO A 65 -14.04 -1.90 -11.34
C PRO A 65 -13.96 -0.41 -11.71
N ILE A 66 -14.27 0.50 -10.76
CA ILE A 66 -14.26 1.95 -10.97
C ILE A 66 -12.91 2.51 -10.53
N ARG A 67 -12.17 3.14 -11.45
CA ARG A 67 -10.97 3.93 -11.10
C ARG A 67 -11.38 5.24 -10.45
N MET A 68 -10.92 5.47 -9.23
CA MET A 68 -11.22 6.67 -8.45
C MET A 68 -9.93 7.37 -8.06
N THR A 69 -9.80 8.63 -8.46
CA THR A 69 -8.68 9.49 -8.08
C THR A 69 -9.13 10.51 -7.04
N LEU A 70 -8.53 10.46 -5.85
CA LEU A 70 -8.76 11.42 -4.78
C LEU A 70 -7.74 12.56 -4.87
N VAL A 71 -8.21 13.75 -5.24
CA VAL A 71 -7.41 14.98 -5.12
C VAL A 71 -7.61 15.56 -3.72
N GLN A 72 -6.59 15.47 -2.87
CA GLN A 72 -6.66 15.84 -1.46
C GLN A 72 -5.77 17.05 -1.15
N ALA A 73 -6.38 18.09 -0.57
CA ALA A 73 -5.63 19.22 -0.05
C ALA A 73 -4.78 18.83 1.17
N LEU A 74 -3.59 19.41 1.33
CA LEU A 74 -2.76 19.18 2.53
C LEU A 74 -3.47 19.66 3.80
N VAL A 75 -3.62 18.76 4.77
CA VAL A 75 -4.20 19.00 6.09
C VAL A 75 -3.20 18.64 7.19
N SER A 76 -3.61 18.73 8.46
CA SER A 76 -2.77 18.29 9.57
C SER A 76 -2.29 16.84 9.38
N PRO A 77 -1.07 16.49 9.84
CA PRO A 77 -0.52 15.16 9.61
C PRO A 77 -1.45 14.01 10.04
N ASP A 78 -2.02 14.08 11.24
CA ASP A 78 -2.89 13.01 11.76
C ASP A 78 -4.16 12.84 10.92
N LYS A 79 -4.76 13.95 10.48
CA LYS A 79 -5.94 13.91 9.62
C LYS A 79 -5.61 13.34 8.25
N LEU A 80 -4.44 13.67 7.71
CA LEU A 80 -4.01 13.13 6.43
C LEU A 80 -3.69 11.63 6.52
N ASP A 81 -3.07 11.17 7.60
CA ASP A 81 -2.84 9.73 7.85
C ASP A 81 -4.18 8.97 7.84
N TRP A 82 -5.20 9.48 8.54
CA TRP A 82 -6.55 8.92 8.54
C TRP A 82 -7.23 8.94 7.16
N ILE A 83 -7.08 10.03 6.39
CA ILE A 83 -7.65 10.12 5.03
C ILE A 83 -7.05 9.06 4.12
N ILE A 84 -5.73 8.81 4.19
CA ILE A 84 -5.08 7.79 3.36
C ILE A 84 -5.63 6.39 3.70
N GLU A 85 -5.72 6.06 4.99
CA GLU A 85 -6.28 4.78 5.43
C GLU A 85 -7.69 4.57 4.87
N LYS A 86 -8.57 5.57 5.03
CA LYS A 86 -9.97 5.45 4.56
C LYS A 86 -10.13 5.53 3.05
N ALA A 87 -9.27 6.26 2.35
CA ALA A 87 -9.25 6.25 0.90
C ALA A 87 -8.90 4.85 0.36
N VAL A 88 -7.93 4.18 0.97
CA VAL A 88 -7.54 2.81 0.59
C VAL A 88 -8.68 1.84 0.83
N GLU A 89 -9.29 1.86 2.03
CA GLU A 89 -10.42 0.98 2.40
C GLU A 89 -11.64 1.15 1.49
N THR A 90 -11.85 2.36 0.95
CA THR A 90 -12.98 2.68 0.06
C THR A 90 -12.69 2.44 -1.42
N GLY A 91 -11.53 1.87 -1.75
CA GLY A 91 -11.21 1.46 -3.11
C GLY A 91 -10.63 2.58 -3.99
N VAL A 92 -10.15 3.69 -3.42
CA VAL A 92 -9.43 4.71 -4.20
C VAL A 92 -8.21 4.07 -4.88
N THR A 93 -7.99 4.40 -6.14
CA THR A 93 -6.89 3.85 -6.96
C THR A 93 -5.67 4.77 -7.00
N GLU A 94 -5.88 6.07 -6.78
CA GLU A 94 -4.85 7.10 -6.89
C GLU A 94 -5.16 8.26 -5.94
N ILE A 95 -4.15 8.76 -5.23
CA ILE A 95 -4.27 9.88 -4.31
C ILE A 95 -3.26 10.96 -4.70
N VAL A 96 -3.77 12.15 -5.01
CA VAL A 96 -2.97 13.31 -5.42
C VAL A 96 -3.04 14.37 -4.35
N LEU A 97 -1.91 14.61 -3.69
CA LEU A 97 -1.79 15.64 -2.67
C LEU A 97 -1.45 16.98 -3.30
N THR A 98 -2.19 18.02 -2.93
CA THR A 98 -1.96 19.38 -3.43
C THR A 98 -2.05 20.42 -2.32
N PRO A 99 -1.27 21.51 -2.37
CA PRO A 99 -1.57 22.68 -1.55
C PRO A 99 -2.89 23.33 -1.99
N ALA A 100 -3.53 24.04 -1.07
CA ALA A 100 -4.69 24.89 -1.31
C ALA A 100 -4.56 26.21 -0.54
N ALA A 101 -5.34 27.22 -0.91
CA ALA A 101 -5.20 28.60 -0.39
C ALA A 101 -5.26 28.71 1.14
N ARG A 102 -5.98 27.80 1.81
CA ARG A 102 -6.16 27.78 3.27
C ARG A 102 -5.39 26.65 3.96
N CYS A 103 -4.46 26.00 3.27
CA CYS A 103 -3.60 24.99 3.88
C CYS A 103 -2.62 25.65 4.85
N VAL A 104 -2.72 25.29 6.13
CA VAL A 104 -1.76 25.68 7.16
C VAL A 104 -0.43 24.95 6.96
N THR A 105 -0.49 23.73 6.44
CA THR A 105 0.67 22.88 6.20
C THR A 105 1.28 23.17 4.83
N ARG A 106 2.54 23.60 4.82
CA ARG A 106 3.37 23.74 3.62
C ARG A 106 4.48 22.69 3.66
N LEU A 107 4.44 21.76 2.71
CA LEU A 107 5.47 20.75 2.53
C LEU A 107 6.11 20.96 1.15
N SER A 108 7.43 20.97 1.11
CA SER A 108 8.21 21.12 -0.12
C SER A 108 9.54 20.36 -0.01
N GLY A 109 10.11 19.99 -1.15
CA GLY A 109 11.37 19.26 -1.23
C GLY A 109 11.39 18.00 -0.36
N ASP A 110 12.48 17.76 0.35
CA ASP A 110 12.71 16.57 1.18
C ASP A 110 11.62 16.31 2.22
N ARG A 111 10.97 17.36 2.75
CA ARG A 111 9.88 17.21 3.72
C ARG A 111 8.63 16.60 3.07
N LEU A 112 8.35 16.96 1.83
CA LEU A 112 7.26 16.37 1.07
C LEU A 112 7.57 14.90 0.75
N GLU A 113 8.79 14.59 0.31
CA GLU A 113 9.12 13.20 -0.05
C GLU A 113 9.10 12.27 1.16
N LYS A 114 9.68 12.68 2.29
CA LYS A 114 9.57 11.92 3.55
C LYS A 114 8.12 11.71 3.97
N ARG A 115 7.28 12.73 3.75
CA ARG A 115 5.86 12.62 4.05
C ARG A 115 5.16 11.63 3.13
N LEU A 116 5.39 11.71 1.82
CA LEU A 116 4.85 10.77 0.84
C LEU A 116 5.26 9.34 1.17
N GLN A 117 6.53 9.11 1.54
CA GLN A 117 6.98 7.77 1.94
C GLN A 117 6.21 7.23 3.15
N LYS A 118 6.01 8.04 4.20
CA LYS A 118 5.18 7.65 5.35
C LYS A 118 3.74 7.32 4.95
N LEU A 119 3.16 8.10 4.04
CA LEU A 119 1.79 7.87 3.57
C LEU A 119 1.69 6.60 2.71
N ARG A 120 2.72 6.27 1.92
CA ARG A 120 2.80 5.00 1.20
C ARG A 120 2.86 3.80 2.16
N ASP A 121 3.63 3.91 3.25
CA ASP A 121 3.66 2.87 4.29
C ASP A 121 2.28 2.66 4.92
N ILE A 122 1.53 3.74 5.21
CA ILE A 122 0.16 3.66 5.71
C ILE A 122 -0.77 2.99 4.69
N ALA A 123 -0.64 3.36 3.40
CA ALA A 123 -1.46 2.77 2.35
C ALA A 123 -1.19 1.28 2.15
N ILE A 124 0.06 0.84 2.27
CA ILE A 124 0.42 -0.59 2.26
C ILE A 124 -0.30 -1.29 3.42
N SER A 125 -0.15 -0.81 4.65
CA SER A 125 -0.80 -1.44 5.81
C SER A 125 -2.32 -1.44 5.73
N ALA A 126 -2.94 -0.37 5.21
CA ALA A 126 -4.39 -0.34 4.97
C ALA A 126 -4.80 -1.35 3.89
N THR A 127 -4.00 -1.51 2.83
CA THR A 127 -4.22 -2.50 1.77
C THR A 127 -4.18 -3.92 2.36
N GLU A 128 -3.18 -4.22 3.20
CA GLU A 128 -3.04 -5.49 3.92
C GLU A 128 -4.29 -5.78 4.77
N GLN A 129 -4.74 -4.77 5.52
CA GLN A 129 -5.83 -4.91 6.48
C GLN A 129 -7.20 -5.05 5.81
N CYS A 130 -7.48 -4.27 4.76
CA CYS A 130 -8.76 -4.31 4.05
C CYS A 130 -8.84 -5.44 3.01
N GLY A 131 -7.76 -6.20 2.82
CA GLY A 131 -7.72 -7.33 1.91
C GLY A 131 -7.77 -6.94 0.43
N ARG A 132 -7.31 -5.72 0.09
CA ARG A 132 -7.04 -5.31 -1.29
C ARG A 132 -5.70 -5.86 -1.75
N ASN A 133 -5.50 -5.97 -3.06
CA ASN A 133 -4.24 -6.46 -3.63
C ASN A 133 -3.52 -5.44 -4.50
N VAL A 134 -4.07 -4.24 -4.62
CA VAL A 134 -3.45 -3.10 -5.26
C VAL A 134 -3.28 -1.97 -4.25
N VAL A 135 -2.04 -1.52 -4.06
CA VAL A 135 -1.74 -0.33 -3.26
C VAL A 135 -1.98 0.89 -4.15
N PRO A 136 -2.78 1.89 -3.72
CA PRO A 136 -3.00 3.07 -4.54
C PRO A 136 -1.72 3.89 -4.72
N GLU A 137 -1.57 4.51 -5.90
CA GLU A 137 -0.49 5.46 -6.14
C GLU A 137 -0.70 6.70 -5.26
N ILE A 138 0.37 7.19 -4.62
CA ILE A 138 0.35 8.44 -3.87
C ILE A 138 1.46 9.36 -4.37
N ARG A 139 1.07 10.54 -4.87
CA ARG A 139 2.00 11.60 -5.29
C ARG A 139 1.58 12.97 -4.80
N GLY A 140 2.50 13.92 -4.88
CA GLY A 140 2.24 15.34 -4.63
C GLY A 140 2.42 16.17 -5.89
N VAL A 141 1.62 17.22 -6.03
CA VAL A 141 1.72 18.22 -7.11
C VAL A 141 1.77 19.63 -6.53
N ALA A 142 2.22 20.61 -7.31
CA ALA A 142 2.45 21.96 -6.83
C ALA A 142 1.16 22.79 -6.70
N SER A 143 0.07 22.39 -7.38
CA SER A 143 -1.20 23.12 -7.31
C SER A 143 -2.42 22.27 -7.64
N PHE A 144 -3.60 22.75 -7.24
CA PHE A 144 -4.86 22.10 -7.57
C PHE A 144 -5.10 22.10 -9.09
N ALA A 145 -4.72 23.17 -9.79
CA ALA A 145 -4.82 23.22 -11.25
C ALA A 145 -3.97 22.14 -11.92
N GLU A 146 -2.75 21.92 -11.44
CA GLU A 146 -1.88 20.83 -11.90
C GLU A 146 -2.47 19.46 -11.56
N ALA A 147 -3.07 19.29 -10.37
CA ALA A 147 -3.76 18.05 -10.02
C ALA A 147 -4.84 17.72 -11.04
N ILE A 148 -5.72 18.67 -11.35
CA ILE A 148 -6.81 18.48 -12.32
C ILE A 148 -6.29 18.23 -13.74
N ALA A 149 -5.17 18.87 -14.13
CA ALA A 149 -4.59 18.69 -15.46
C ALA A 149 -3.89 17.33 -15.64
N THR A 150 -3.42 16.71 -14.56
CA THR A 150 -2.61 15.47 -14.58
C THR A 150 -3.37 14.23 -14.16
N THR A 151 -4.60 14.37 -13.64
CA THR A 151 -5.47 13.24 -13.33
C THR A 151 -6.40 12.93 -14.49
N GLN A 152 -6.73 11.65 -14.66
CA GLN A 152 -7.71 11.21 -15.65
C GLN A 152 -8.91 10.65 -14.90
N GLY A 153 -10.11 11.05 -15.32
CA GLY A 153 -11.35 10.41 -14.93
C GLY A 153 -12.02 9.85 -16.17
N GLU A 154 -12.42 8.58 -16.13
CA GLU A 154 -13.37 8.05 -17.10
C GLU A 154 -14.71 8.79 -16.89
N ARG A 155 -15.28 9.33 -17.97
CA ARG A 155 -16.59 9.98 -17.97
C ARG A 155 -17.72 8.96 -18.07
#